data_AF-A0A9E5BPA3-F1
#
_entry.id   AF-A0A9E5BPA3-F1
#
_cell.length_a   1.000
_cell.length_b   1.000
_cell.length_c   1.000
_cell.angle_alpha   90.00
_cell.angle_beta   90.00
_cell.angle_gamma   90.00
#
_symmetry.space_group_name_H-M   'P 1'
#
loop_
_entity.id
_entity.type
_entity.pdbx_description
1 polymer ?
#
loop_
_entity_poly.entity_id
_entity_poly.type
_entity_poly.pdbx_seq_one_letter_code
_entity_poly.pdbx_strand_id
1 'polypeptide(L)'
;MSDAHSAQDWKVWFAENGARLRLIARQWTRSDADADDVLQEAFIRFWKNQRHLPGNPNALVVTSIRRSALDLYRSTDRRSVREQTVFADSDTMTWFEPE
;
A
#
# COMPACT_ATOMS: atom_id res chain seq x y z
N MET A 1 -0.51 -23.58 -22.01
CA MET A 1 -0.31 -22.29 -22.73
C MET A 1 -1.34 -21.23 -22.28
N SER A 2 -1.59 -21.03 -20.97
CA SER A 2 -2.69 -20.17 -20.48
C SER A 2 -2.27 -18.96 -19.64
N ASP A 3 -0.98 -18.76 -19.37
CA ASP A 3 -0.48 -17.64 -18.54
C ASP A 3 -0.01 -16.42 -19.33
N ALA A 4 0.35 -16.58 -20.60
CA ALA A 4 0.86 -15.47 -21.40
C ALA A 4 -0.25 -14.45 -21.76
N HIS A 5 -1.49 -14.92 -21.98
CA HIS A 5 -2.62 -14.05 -22.30
C HIS A 5 -3.10 -13.25 -21.08
N SER A 6 -3.16 -13.88 -19.89
CA SER A 6 -3.50 -13.18 -18.65
C SER A 6 -2.44 -12.15 -18.22
N ALA A 7 -1.17 -12.39 -18.56
CA ALA A 7 -0.07 -11.44 -18.37
C ALA A 7 -0.14 -10.23 -19.32
N GLN A 8 -0.62 -10.43 -20.55
CA GLN A 8 -0.79 -9.36 -21.52
C GLN A 8 -1.97 -8.44 -21.15
N ASP A 9 -3.03 -9.01 -20.58
CA ASP A 9 -4.24 -8.29 -20.19
C ASP A 9 -3.98 -7.23 -19.10
N TRP A 10 -3.12 -7.53 -18.12
CA TRP A 10 -2.90 -6.61 -17.00
C TRP A 10 -2.05 -5.42 -17.38
N LYS A 11 -1.06 -5.62 -18.24
CA LYS A 11 -0.17 -4.54 -18.70
C LYS A 11 -0.95 -3.51 -19.51
N VAL A 12 -1.83 -3.97 -20.40
CA VAL A 12 -2.70 -3.08 -21.20
C VAL A 12 -3.65 -2.32 -20.28
N TRP A 13 -4.35 -3.04 -19.40
CA TRP A 13 -5.28 -2.40 -18.47
C TRP A 13 -4.58 -1.39 -17.54
N PHE A 14 -3.39 -1.72 -17.05
CA PHE A 14 -2.61 -0.83 -16.19
C PHE A 14 -2.04 0.36 -16.97
N ALA A 15 -1.64 0.20 -18.23
CA ALA A 15 -1.24 1.32 -19.07
C ALA A 15 -2.39 2.31 -19.29
N GLU A 16 -3.62 1.81 -19.46
CA GLU A 16 -4.82 2.64 -19.66
C GLU A 16 -5.31 3.33 -18.38
N ASN A 17 -5.24 2.64 -17.23
CA ASN A 17 -5.89 3.09 -15.99
C ASN A 17 -4.91 3.55 -14.90
N GLY A 18 -3.65 3.12 -14.96
CA GLY A 18 -2.65 3.26 -13.91
C GLY A 18 -2.37 4.71 -13.53
N ALA A 19 -2.26 5.63 -14.51
CA ALA A 19 -2.03 7.04 -14.22
C ALA A 19 -3.14 7.67 -13.36
N ARG A 20 -4.41 7.36 -13.68
CA ARG A 20 -5.56 7.84 -12.90
C ARG A 20 -5.59 7.21 -11.51
N LEU A 21 -5.29 5.92 -11.41
CA LEU A 21 -5.26 5.21 -10.12
C LEU A 21 -4.13 5.72 -9.22
N ARG A 22 -2.97 6.05 -9.80
CA ARG A 22 -1.86 6.70 -9.09
C ARG A 22 -2.26 8.07 -8.57
N LEU A 23 -2.95 8.89 -9.37
CA LEU A 23 -3.47 10.18 -8.91
C LEU A 23 -4.41 10.02 -7.70
N ILE A 24 -5.24 8.98 -7.70
CA ILE A 24 -6.09 8.68 -6.54
C ILE A 24 -5.22 8.27 -5.35
N ALA A 25 -4.24 7.37 -5.52
CA ALA A 25 -3.38 6.94 -4.41
C ALA A 25 -2.67 8.13 -3.74
N ARG A 26 -2.18 9.10 -4.52
CA ARG A 26 -1.55 10.34 -4.01
C ARG A 26 -2.46 11.18 -3.12
N GLN A 27 -3.78 11.09 -3.28
CA GLN A 27 -4.73 11.80 -2.41
C GLN A 27 -4.84 11.17 -1.01
N TRP A 28 -4.37 9.93 -0.85
CA TRP A 28 -4.48 9.16 0.39
C TRP A 28 -3.13 8.89 1.06
N THR A 29 -2.03 9.33 0.46
CA THR A 29 -0.67 9.10 0.97
C THR A 29 0.08 10.42 1.19
N ARG A 30 1.19 10.35 1.95
CA ARG A 30 1.99 11.53 2.31
C ARG A 30 3.20 11.74 1.40
N SER A 31 3.55 10.73 0.60
CA SER A 31 4.66 10.78 -0.35
C SER A 31 4.28 10.11 -1.67
N ASP A 32 5.02 10.46 -2.72
CA ASP A 32 4.88 9.81 -4.04
C ASP A 32 5.31 8.34 -3.98
N ALA A 33 6.33 8.00 -3.16
CA ALA A 33 6.75 6.62 -2.94
C ALA A 33 5.63 5.77 -2.32
N ASP A 34 5.00 6.28 -1.25
CA ASP A 34 3.85 5.60 -0.64
C ASP A 34 2.69 5.42 -1.64
N ALA A 35 2.48 6.40 -2.53
CA ALA A 35 1.43 6.30 -3.55
C ALA A 35 1.69 5.16 -4.53
N ASP A 36 2.96 5.00 -4.96
CA ASP A 36 3.38 3.93 -5.86
C ASP A 36 3.28 2.56 -5.17
N ASP A 37 3.65 2.46 -3.89
CA ASP A 37 3.54 1.22 -3.12
C ASP A 37 2.08 0.81 -2.86
N VAL A 38 1.24 1.77 -2.44
CA VAL A 38 -0.19 1.54 -2.22
C VAL A 38 -0.89 1.10 -3.50
N LEU A 39 -0.55 1.72 -4.64
CA LEU A 39 -1.10 1.34 -5.94
C LEU A 39 -0.67 -0.07 -6.33
N GLN A 40 0.61 -0.40 -6.17
CA GLN A 40 1.14 -1.73 -6.48
C GLN A 40 0.44 -2.82 -5.65
N GLU A 41 0.37 -2.65 -4.33
CA GLU A 41 -0.29 -3.59 -3.43
C GLU A 41 -1.77 -3.76 -3.79
N ALA A 42 -2.50 -2.65 -3.98
CA ALA A 42 -3.91 -2.70 -4.33
C ALA A 42 -4.16 -3.36 -5.69
N PHE A 43 -3.31 -3.08 -6.68
CA PHE A 43 -3.42 -3.65 -8.02
C PHE A 43 -3.12 -5.15 -8.02
N ILE A 44 -2.04 -5.59 -7.36
CA ILE A 44 -1.69 -7.02 -7.25
C ILE A 44 -2.81 -7.77 -6.53
N ARG A 45 -3.33 -7.22 -5.43
CA ARG A 45 -4.46 -7.80 -4.68
C ARG A 45 -5.69 -7.93 -5.57
N PHE A 46 -6.02 -6.90 -6.34
CA PHE A 46 -7.14 -6.95 -7.28
C PHE A 46 -6.91 -8.04 -8.34
N TRP A 47 -5.74 -8.01 -8.98
CA TRP A 47 -5.45 -8.86 -10.12
C TRP A 47 -5.45 -10.34 -9.77
N LYS A 48 -4.90 -10.69 -8.62
CA LYS A 48 -4.83 -12.08 -8.15
C LYS A 48 -6.13 -12.57 -7.54
N ASN A 49 -6.83 -11.73 -6.78
CA ASN A 49 -7.84 -12.20 -5.84
C ASN A 49 -9.24 -11.61 -6.03
N GLN A 50 -9.43 -10.57 -6.84
CA GLN A 50 -10.70 -9.81 -6.89
C GLN A 50 -11.27 -9.62 -8.31
N ARG A 51 -10.56 -10.01 -9.37
CA ARG A 51 -11.05 -9.90 -10.76
C ARG A 51 -12.37 -10.62 -11.02
N HIS A 52 -12.64 -11.69 -10.27
CA HIS A 52 -13.86 -12.48 -10.40
C HIS A 52 -15.05 -11.87 -9.64
N LEU A 53 -14.82 -10.86 -8.79
CA LEU A 53 -15.88 -10.21 -8.05
C LEU A 53 -16.77 -9.39 -9.00
N PRO A 54 -18.09 -9.34 -8.76
CA PRO A 54 -18.99 -8.54 -9.57
C PRO A 54 -18.73 -7.04 -9.40
N GLY A 55 -19.08 -6.26 -10.43
CA GLY A 55 -18.99 -4.80 -10.41
C GLY A 55 -17.88 -4.23 -11.28
N ASN A 56 -17.62 -2.93 -11.14
CA ASN A 56 -16.64 -2.22 -11.97
C ASN A 56 -15.20 -2.47 -11.47
N PRO A 57 -14.29 -3.01 -12.30
CA PRO A 57 -12.89 -3.24 -11.94
C PRO A 57 -12.17 -2.01 -11.36
N ASN A 58 -12.39 -0.82 -11.95
CA ASN A 58 -11.80 0.42 -11.44
C ASN A 58 -12.31 0.76 -10.03
N ALA A 59 -13.59 0.53 -9.75
CA ALA A 59 -14.14 0.77 -8.41
C ALA A 59 -13.58 -0.20 -7.37
N LEU A 60 -13.36 -1.47 -7.75
CA LEU A 60 -12.73 -2.48 -6.90
C LEU A 60 -11.28 -2.08 -6.58
N VAL A 61 -10.50 -1.68 -7.58
CA VAL A 61 -9.11 -1.23 -7.37
C VAL A 61 -9.06 0.04 -6.52
N VAL A 62 -9.91 1.04 -6.77
CA VAL A 62 -9.97 2.26 -5.94
C VAL A 62 -10.32 1.94 -4.49
N THR A 63 -11.22 0.99 -4.26
CA THR A 63 -11.54 0.52 -2.90
C THR A 63 -10.33 -0.14 -2.24
N SER A 64 -9.60 -0.98 -2.97
CA SER A 64 -8.36 -1.60 -2.50
C SER A 64 -7.27 -0.57 -2.22
N ILE A 65 -7.11 0.47 -3.04
CA ILE A 65 -6.17 1.59 -2.82
C ILE A 65 -6.48 2.27 -1.48
N ARG A 66 -7.74 2.65 -1.24
CA ARG A 66 -8.14 3.32 0.00
C ARG A 66 -7.87 2.46 1.24
N ARG A 67 -8.12 1.15 1.14
CA ARG A 67 -7.85 0.20 2.23
C ARG A 67 -6.34 0.08 2.48
N SER A 68 -5.54 -0.11 1.45
CA SER A 68 -4.08 -0.21 1.56
C SER A 68 -3.46 1.07 2.14
N ALA A 69 -3.93 2.25 1.73
CA ALA A 69 -3.48 3.53 2.30
C ALA A 69 -3.85 3.68 3.79
N LEU A 70 -5.06 3.26 4.18
CA LEU A 70 -5.48 3.27 5.58
C LEU A 70 -4.67 2.27 6.43
N ASP A 71 -4.39 1.09 5.88
CA ASP A 71 -3.56 0.09 6.54
C ASP A 71 -2.13 0.60 6.73
N LEU A 72 -1.56 1.26 5.72
CA LEU A 72 -0.27 1.96 5.81
C LEU A 72 -0.29 3.00 6.94
N TYR A 73 -1.27 3.92 6.94
CA TYR A 73 -1.42 4.93 7.99
C TYR A 73 -1.44 4.31 9.39
N ARG A 74 -2.28 3.29 9.60
CA ARG A 74 -2.39 2.59 10.88
C ARG A 74 -1.11 1.88 11.28
N SER A 75 -0.39 1.30 10.32
CA SER A 75 0.87 0.61 10.59
C SER A 75 1.98 1.58 11.00
N THR A 76 2.05 2.75 10.35
CA THR A 76 3.00 3.81 10.64
C THR A 76 2.72 4.42 12.02
N ASP A 77 1.44 4.64 12.34
CA ASP A 77 1.00 5.12 13.65
C ASP A 77 1.41 4.15 14.77
N ARG A 78 1.07 2.85 14.63
CA ARG A 78 1.51 1.81 15.58
C ARG A 78 3.04 1.69 15.69
N ARG A 79 3.78 1.93 14.61
CA ARG A 79 5.25 1.94 14.65
C ARG A 79 5.75 3.14 15.44
N SER A 80 5.24 4.33 15.17
CA SER A 80 5.63 5.55 15.87
C SER A 80 5.34 5.47 17.37
N VAL A 81 4.20 4.93 17.78
CA VAL A 81 3.89 4.72 19.20
C VAL A 81 4.91 3.78 19.85
N ARG A 82 5.22 2.64 19.22
CA ARG A 82 6.23 1.69 19.75
C ARG A 82 7.61 2.31 19.87
N GLU A 83 8.04 3.06 18.86
CA GLU A 83 9.34 3.74 18.85
C GLU A 83 9.41 4.81 19.95
N GLN A 84 8.33 5.58 20.16
CA GLN A 84 8.25 6.56 21.25
C GLN A 84 8.29 5.91 22.63
N THR A 85 7.58 4.79 22.84
CA THR A 85 7.62 4.05 24.11
C THR A 85 9.03 3.54 24.40
N VAL A 86 9.69 2.91 23.41
CA VAL A 86 11.06 2.42 23.56
C VAL A 86 12.04 3.57 23.83
N PHE A 87 11.88 4.70 23.15
CA PHE A 87 12.70 5.88 23.38
C PHE A 87 12.55 6.41 24.81
N ALA A 88 11.31 6.54 25.29
CA ALA A 88 11.04 6.95 26.68
C ALA A 88 11.63 5.97 27.70
N ASP A 89 11.50 4.66 27.46
CA ASP A 89 12.09 3.63 28.33
C ASP A 89 13.64 3.68 28.30
N SER A 90 14.24 4.02 27.16
CA SER A 90 15.70 4.16 27.02
C SER A 90 16.27 5.35 27.79
N ASP A 91 15.51 6.44 27.92
CA ASP A 91 15.90 7.63 28.70
C ASP A 91 15.97 7.30 30.21
N THR A 92 15.19 6.33 30.67
CA THR A 92 15.26 5.77 32.04
C THR A 92 16.33 4.69 32.23
N MET A 93 16.96 4.20 31.17
CA MET A 93 17.82 3.03 31.19
C MET A 93 19.26 3.43 30.86
N THR A 94 20.06 3.75 31.89
CA THR A 94 21.50 4.00 31.81
C THR A 94 22.25 2.71 31.46
N TRP A 95 22.16 2.29 30.21
CA TRP A 95 22.64 0.97 29.78
C TRP A 95 24.13 0.92 29.40
N PHE A 96 24.86 2.03 29.51
CA PHE A 96 26.30 2.08 29.30
C PHE A 96 26.93 3.20 30.16
N GLU A 97 27.31 2.87 31.39
CA GLU A 97 28.36 3.64 32.09
C GLU A 97 29.71 3.02 31.73
N PRO A 98 30.66 3.78 31.16
CA PRO A 98 32.04 3.32 31.00
C PRO A 98 32.74 3.31 32.36
N GLU A 99 33.47 2.22 32.67
CA GLU A 99 34.35 2.09 33.85
C GLU A 99 35.45 3.17 33.90
#